data_AF-A0A0S8B3K2-F1
#
_entry.id   AF-A0A0S8B3K2-F1
#
_cell.length_a   1.000
_cell.length_b   1.000
_cell.length_c   1.000
_cell.angle_alpha   90.00
_cell.angle_beta   90.00
_cell.angle_gamma   90.00
#
_symmetry.space_group_name_H-M   'P 1'
#
loop_
_entity.id
_entity.type
_entity.pdbx_description
1 polymer ?
#
loop_
_entity_poly.entity_id
_entity_poly.type
_entity_poly.pdbx_seq_one_letter_code
_entity_poly.pdbx_strand_id
1 'polypeptide(L)'
;MADSPAADRPRAQNLRDYIDRLGRDSLAGCTACGKCFEACPMPGYSQALAAQTGPAIVEGVLQLLRGARGSDAALEWINLCTYSARCVPACPEGVNPMLMLRVARMKVLGALGDAPQLERPEDKAFFRRIHAFAALQLNDDEIDAWQR
;
A
#
# COMPACT_ATOMS: atom_id res chain seq x y z
N MET A 1 -23.27 -15.80 -8.94
CA MET A 1 -23.81 -14.66 -8.17
C MET A 1 -23.41 -14.90 -6.72
N ALA A 2 -22.24 -14.39 -6.32
CA ALA A 2 -21.79 -14.45 -4.94
C ALA A 2 -22.24 -13.15 -4.28
N ASP A 3 -22.99 -13.25 -3.18
CA ASP A 3 -23.36 -12.11 -2.36
C ASP A 3 -22.09 -11.36 -1.96
N SER A 4 -22.01 -10.08 -2.36
CA SER A 4 -20.88 -9.23 -2.02
C SER A 4 -21.11 -8.67 -0.61
N PRO A 5 -20.26 -8.96 0.39
CA PRO A 5 -20.36 -8.42 1.74
C PRO A 5 -19.99 -6.92 1.82
N ALA A 6 -20.09 -6.20 0.70
CA ALA A 6 -19.83 -4.77 0.61
C ALA A 6 -21.10 -3.92 0.83
N ALA A 7 -22.30 -4.50 0.69
CA ALA A 7 -23.54 -3.74 0.59
C ALA A 7 -24.01 -3.05 1.89
N ASP A 8 -23.53 -3.45 3.07
CA ASP A 8 -24.04 -2.93 4.36
C ASP A 8 -22.95 -2.41 5.32
N ARG A 9 -21.84 -1.89 4.79
CA ARG A 9 -20.76 -1.37 5.66
C ARG A 9 -21.03 0.08 6.07
N PRO A 10 -20.97 0.42 7.37
CA PRO A 10 -21.15 1.80 7.82
C PRO A 10 -20.08 2.73 7.23
N ARG A 11 -20.53 3.91 6.81
CA ARG A 11 -19.66 4.96 6.25
C ARG A 11 -18.60 5.36 7.28
N ALA A 12 -17.35 5.49 6.85
CA ALA A 12 -16.31 6.05 7.73
C ALA A 12 -16.60 7.54 7.99
N GLN A 13 -16.39 8.00 9.22
CA GLN A 13 -16.66 9.39 9.60
C GLN A 13 -15.58 10.33 9.05
N ASN A 14 -14.34 9.85 8.94
CA ASN A 14 -13.22 10.59 8.37
C ASN A 14 -12.21 9.64 7.68
N LEU A 15 -11.19 10.23 7.05
CA LEU A 15 -10.14 9.49 6.33
C LEU A 15 -9.29 8.59 7.24
N ARG A 16 -8.96 9.05 8.45
CA ARG A 16 -8.16 8.26 9.40
C ARG A 16 -8.94 7.02 9.84
N ASP A 17 -10.20 7.17 10.21
CA ASP A 17 -11.07 6.05 10.56
C ASP A 17 -11.18 5.02 9.44
N TYR A 18 -11.26 5.51 8.19
CA TYR A 18 -11.30 4.66 7.00
C TYR A 18 -10.01 3.83 6.85
N ILE A 19 -8.85 4.48 6.97
CA ILE A 19 -7.53 3.82 6.86
C ILE A 19 -7.35 2.80 7.99
N ASP A 20 -7.68 3.19 9.23
CA ASP A 20 -7.53 2.31 10.39
C ASP A 20 -8.44 1.09 10.27
N ARG A 21 -9.64 1.25 9.72
CA ARG A 21 -10.53 0.13 9.41
C ARG A 21 -9.93 -0.81 8.37
N LEU A 22 -9.35 -0.30 7.28
CA LEU A 22 -8.68 -1.16 6.29
C LEU A 22 -7.56 -2.02 6.92
N GLY A 23 -6.81 -1.44 7.87
CA GLY A 23 -5.81 -2.17 8.65
C GLY A 23 -6.44 -3.25 9.53
N ARG A 24 -7.51 -2.93 10.27
CA ARG A 24 -8.24 -3.90 11.12
C ARG A 24 -8.87 -5.03 10.32
N ASP A 25 -9.54 -4.70 9.20
CA ASP A 25 -10.16 -5.69 8.31
C ASP A 25 -9.11 -6.66 7.75
N SER A 26 -7.92 -6.14 7.39
CA SER A 26 -6.80 -6.96 6.95
C SER A 26 -6.30 -7.89 8.06
N LEU A 27 -6.15 -7.38 9.28
CA LEU A 27 -5.73 -8.18 10.44
C LEU A 27 -6.76 -9.25 10.82
N ALA A 28 -8.05 -8.97 10.68
CA ALA A 28 -9.12 -9.89 11.01
C ALA A 28 -9.28 -11.02 9.97
N GLY A 29 -9.08 -10.72 8.69
CA GLY A 29 -9.30 -11.69 7.61
C GLY A 29 -8.04 -12.43 7.12
N CYS A 30 -6.84 -11.92 7.39
CA CYS A 30 -5.63 -12.51 6.83
C CYS A 30 -5.15 -13.75 7.61
N THR A 31 -5.03 -14.88 6.92
CA THR A 31 -4.48 -16.14 7.45
C THR A 31 -2.95 -16.25 7.34
N ALA A 32 -2.28 -15.17 6.92
CA ALA A 32 -0.84 -15.15 6.60
C ALA A 32 -0.40 -16.20 5.55
N CYS A 33 -1.30 -16.69 4.69
CA CYS A 33 -1.00 -17.78 3.77
C CYS A 33 0.01 -17.46 2.65
N GLY A 34 0.32 -16.19 2.39
CA GLY A 34 1.37 -15.81 1.43
C GLY A 34 0.97 -15.79 -0.05
N LYS A 35 -0.19 -16.31 -0.46
CA LYS A 35 -0.60 -16.37 -1.88
C LYS A 35 -0.61 -15.01 -2.58
N CYS A 36 -0.90 -13.94 -1.85
CA CYS A 36 -0.84 -12.57 -2.35
C CYS A 36 0.58 -12.11 -2.70
N PHE A 37 1.59 -12.61 -1.97
CA PHE A 37 3.00 -12.36 -2.25
C PHE A 37 3.45 -13.17 -3.47
N GLU A 38 3.08 -14.45 -3.55
CA GLU A 38 3.42 -15.35 -4.66
C GLU A 38 2.86 -14.85 -6.01
N ALA A 39 1.65 -14.30 -6.00
CA ALA A 39 1.04 -13.71 -7.20
C ALA A 39 1.60 -12.33 -7.57
N CYS A 40 2.36 -11.69 -6.67
CA CYS A 40 2.91 -10.37 -6.92
C CYS A 40 4.10 -10.45 -7.89
N PRO A 41 4.18 -9.60 -8.94
CA PRO A 41 5.33 -9.60 -9.83
C PRO A 41 6.56 -8.91 -9.19
N MET A 42 6.36 -8.11 -8.14
CA MET A 42 7.41 -7.23 -7.60
C MET A 42 8.57 -7.95 -6.89
N PRO A 43 8.35 -9.07 -6.17
CA PRO A 43 9.45 -9.82 -5.55
C PRO A 43 10.55 -10.25 -6.53
N GLY A 44 10.21 -10.45 -7.82
CA GLY A 44 11.19 -10.79 -8.86
C GLY A 44 12.25 -9.70 -9.13
N TYR A 45 12.02 -8.47 -8.64
CA TYR A 45 12.94 -7.34 -8.78
C TYR A 45 13.81 -7.10 -7.54
N SER A 46 13.78 -8.00 -6.54
CA SER A 46 14.60 -7.87 -5.32
C SER A 46 15.26 -9.18 -4.92
N GLN A 47 16.58 -9.17 -4.90
CA GLN A 47 17.38 -10.31 -4.45
C GLN A 47 17.14 -10.62 -2.98
N ALA A 48 16.82 -9.61 -2.15
CA ALA A 48 16.50 -9.78 -0.74
C ALA A 48 15.23 -10.61 -0.49
N LEU A 49 14.36 -10.73 -1.49
CA LEU A 49 13.12 -11.49 -1.42
C LEU A 49 13.23 -12.91 -1.99
N ALA A 50 14.32 -13.23 -2.69
CA ALA A 50 14.45 -14.49 -3.43
C ALA A 50 14.41 -15.75 -2.54
N ALA A 51 14.92 -15.67 -1.30
CA ALA A 51 14.93 -16.77 -0.35
C ALA A 51 13.73 -16.76 0.62
N GLN A 52 12.81 -15.80 0.48
CA GLN A 52 11.74 -15.59 1.43
C GLN A 52 10.47 -16.34 1.02
N THR A 53 9.72 -16.81 2.01
CA THR A 53 8.41 -17.45 1.78
C THR A 53 7.29 -16.43 1.89
N GLY A 54 6.22 -16.62 1.12
CA GLY A 54 5.02 -15.78 1.20
C GLY A 54 4.49 -15.64 2.63
N PRO A 55 4.35 -16.72 3.42
CA PRO A 55 3.90 -16.62 4.79
C PRO A 55 4.80 -15.76 5.70
N ALA A 56 6.12 -15.92 5.61
CA ALA A 56 7.05 -15.13 6.43
C ALA A 56 6.97 -13.63 6.11
N ILE A 57 6.80 -13.28 4.82
CA ILE A 57 6.67 -11.89 4.39
C ILE A 57 5.34 -11.31 4.86
N VAL A 58 4.23 -12.02 4.64
CA VAL A 58 2.90 -11.54 5.05
C VAL A 58 2.82 -11.39 6.56
N GLU A 59 3.39 -12.32 7.35
CA GLU A 59 3.44 -12.16 8.81
C GLU A 59 4.19 -10.89 9.23
N GLY A 60 5.32 -10.58 8.59
CA GLY A 60 6.03 -9.32 8.84
C GLY A 60 5.20 -8.07 8.53
N VAL A 61 4.36 -8.10 7.49
CA VAL A 61 3.40 -7.03 7.19
C VAL A 61 2.30 -6.97 8.27
N LEU A 62 1.78 -8.09 8.73
CA LEU A 62 0.76 -8.13 9.79
C LEU A 62 1.31 -7.61 11.12
N GLN A 63 2.55 -7.96 11.49
CA GLN A 63 3.25 -7.41 12.65
C GLN A 63 3.34 -5.89 12.57
N LEU A 64 3.71 -5.35 11.41
CA LEU A 64 3.71 -3.91 11.18
C LEU A 64 2.31 -3.29 11.36
N LEU A 65 1.27 -3.90 10.80
CA LEU A 65 -0.10 -3.39 10.95
C LEU A 65 -0.54 -3.36 12.43
N ARG A 66 -0.10 -4.34 13.24
CA ARG A 66 -0.30 -4.38 14.71
C ARG A 66 0.51 -3.32 15.47
N GLY A 67 1.36 -2.55 14.79
CA GLY A 67 2.20 -1.49 15.39
C GLY A 67 3.59 -1.95 15.81
N ALA A 68 3.99 -3.18 15.49
CA ALA A 68 5.36 -3.63 15.68
C ALA A 68 6.28 -3.19 14.52
N ARG A 69 7.58 -3.46 14.64
CA ARG A 69 8.51 -3.31 13.52
C ARG A 69 8.24 -4.40 12.48
N GLY A 70 8.14 -4.03 11.21
CA GLY A 70 8.10 -5.02 10.12
C GLY A 70 9.47 -5.68 9.93
N SER A 71 9.50 -6.95 9.51
CA SER A 71 10.75 -7.60 9.12
C SER A 71 11.36 -6.88 7.90
N ASP A 72 12.69 -6.91 7.76
CA ASP A 72 13.37 -6.21 6.66
C ASP A 72 12.84 -6.65 5.28
N ALA A 73 12.50 -7.93 5.14
CA ALA A 73 11.91 -8.46 3.91
C ALA A 73 10.45 -7.99 3.69
N ALA A 74 9.67 -7.80 4.76
CA ALA A 74 8.35 -7.19 4.65
C ALA A 74 8.46 -5.70 4.27
N LEU A 75 9.40 -4.97 4.88
CA LEU A 75 9.69 -3.57 4.54
C LEU A 75 10.11 -3.43 3.07
N GLU A 76 10.96 -4.32 2.59
CA GLU A 76 11.38 -4.37 1.18
C GLU A 76 10.18 -4.61 0.25
N TRP A 77 9.32 -5.58 0.55
CA TRP A 77 8.11 -5.83 -0.27
C TRP A 77 7.14 -4.64 -0.27
N ILE A 78 6.95 -3.99 0.89
CA ILE A 78 6.15 -2.75 1.00
C ILE A 78 6.75 -1.64 0.13
N ASN A 79 8.08 -1.50 0.14
CA ASN A 79 8.78 -0.48 -0.62
C ASN A 79 8.66 -0.69 -2.14
N LEU A 80 8.74 -1.95 -2.59
CA LEU A 80 8.61 -2.35 -4.00
C LEU A 80 7.18 -2.26 -4.55
N CYS A 81 6.16 -2.15 -3.71
CA CYS A 81 4.77 -2.16 -4.16
C CYS A 81 4.49 -1.00 -5.14
N THR A 82 4.08 -1.35 -6.36
CA THR A 82 3.69 -0.43 -7.46
C THR A 82 2.19 -0.43 -7.74
N TYR A 83 1.39 -1.04 -6.87
CA TYR A 83 -0.07 -1.16 -7.03
C TYR A 83 -0.52 -1.98 -8.27
N SER A 84 0.20 -3.05 -8.60
CA SER A 84 -0.17 -3.96 -9.71
C SER A 84 -1.50 -4.70 -9.53
N ALA A 85 -2.03 -4.73 -8.29
CA ALA A 85 -3.29 -5.38 -7.89
C ALA A 85 -3.40 -6.90 -8.14
N ARG A 86 -2.35 -7.57 -8.67
CA ARG A 86 -2.35 -9.03 -8.90
C ARG A 86 -2.62 -9.86 -7.64
N CYS A 87 -2.27 -9.32 -6.48
CA CYS A 87 -2.50 -9.93 -5.19
C CYS A 87 -3.99 -9.97 -4.77
N VAL A 88 -4.84 -9.09 -5.31
CA VAL A 88 -6.25 -8.98 -4.94
C VAL A 88 -7.05 -10.24 -5.28
N PRO A 89 -7.10 -10.71 -6.54
CA PRO A 89 -7.80 -11.95 -6.87
C PRO A 89 -7.13 -13.22 -6.32
N ALA A 90 -5.85 -13.14 -5.89
CA ALA A 90 -5.11 -14.28 -5.36
C ALA A 90 -5.38 -14.55 -3.87
N CYS A 91 -6.06 -13.64 -3.16
CA CYS A 91 -6.35 -13.82 -1.74
C CYS A 91 -7.54 -14.77 -1.54
N PRO A 92 -7.35 -15.95 -0.91
CA PRO A 92 -8.44 -16.89 -0.68
C PRO A 92 -9.45 -16.40 0.37
N GLU A 93 -9.04 -15.49 1.25
CA GLU A 93 -9.85 -14.97 2.36
C GLU A 93 -10.65 -13.71 1.98
N GLY A 94 -10.53 -13.23 0.74
CA GLY A 94 -11.19 -12.00 0.30
C GLY A 94 -10.65 -10.70 0.92
N VAL A 95 -9.52 -10.75 1.64
CA VAL A 95 -8.76 -9.54 2.02
C VAL A 95 -8.27 -8.85 0.75
N ASN A 96 -8.21 -7.52 0.75
CA ASN A 96 -7.60 -6.74 -0.34
C ASN A 96 -6.12 -6.47 -0.01
N PRO A 97 -5.15 -7.27 -0.52
CA PRO A 97 -3.77 -7.17 -0.06
C PRO A 97 -3.05 -5.95 -0.65
N MET A 98 -3.55 -5.41 -1.77
CA MET A 98 -3.06 -4.14 -2.31
C MET A 98 -3.37 -2.99 -1.34
N LEU A 99 -4.60 -2.91 -0.83
CA LEU A 99 -4.94 -1.92 0.18
C LEU A 99 -4.22 -2.19 1.51
N MET A 100 -4.07 -3.45 1.91
CA MET A 100 -3.26 -3.84 3.06
C MET A 100 -1.83 -3.28 2.94
N LEU A 101 -1.15 -3.47 1.81
CA LEU A 101 0.18 -2.90 1.57
C LEU A 101 0.18 -1.38 1.50
N ARG A 102 -0.89 -0.75 1.01
CA ARG A 102 -1.01 0.72 1.01
C ARG A 102 -1.04 1.26 2.43
N VAL A 103 -1.84 0.67 3.31
CA VAL A 103 -1.90 1.05 4.73
C VAL A 103 -0.55 0.79 5.41
N ALA A 104 0.06 -0.37 5.17
CA ALA A 104 1.40 -0.69 5.66
C ALA A 104 2.43 0.35 5.20
N ARG A 105 2.38 0.76 3.93
CA ARG A 105 3.27 1.79 3.38
C ARG A 105 3.11 3.15 4.07
N MET A 106 1.87 3.55 4.39
CA MET A 106 1.63 4.79 5.12
C MET A 106 2.21 4.73 6.54
N LYS A 107 2.13 3.57 7.21
CA LYS A 107 2.73 3.36 8.53
C LYS A 107 4.25 3.43 8.51
N VAL A 108 4.93 2.69 7.62
CA VAL A 108 6.41 2.67 7.55
C VAL A 108 7.02 4.01 7.17
N LEU A 109 6.26 4.88 6.47
CA LEU A 109 6.68 6.24 6.15
C LEU A 109 6.31 7.26 7.24
N GLY A 110 5.66 6.84 8.32
CA GLY A 110 5.22 7.71 9.41
C GLY A 110 4.05 8.65 9.07
N ALA A 111 3.37 8.44 7.93
CA ALA A 111 2.26 9.30 7.48
C ALA A 111 1.03 9.23 8.41
N LEU A 112 0.94 8.20 9.24
CA LEU A 112 -0.14 8.02 10.22
C LEU A 112 0.25 8.47 11.65
N GLY A 113 1.46 8.97 11.85
CA GLY A 113 1.99 9.38 13.15
C GLY A 113 2.90 8.34 13.82
N ASP A 114 3.09 7.17 13.20
CA ASP A 114 4.09 6.18 13.61
C ASP A 114 5.51 6.69 13.38
N ALA A 115 6.49 6.15 14.12
CA ALA A 115 7.90 6.38 13.81
C ALA A 115 8.25 5.74 12.44
N PRO A 116 8.90 6.46 11.52
CA PRO A 116 9.23 5.91 10.21
C PRO A 116 10.21 4.75 10.35
N GLN A 117 9.95 3.69 9.58
CA GLN A 117 10.79 2.49 9.46
C GLN A 117 11.51 2.42 8.10
N LEU A 118 11.03 3.21 7.13
CA LEU A 118 11.69 3.40 5.83
C LEU A 118 12.01 4.87 5.64
N GLU A 119 13.25 5.14 5.22
CA GLU A 119 13.62 6.45 4.73
C GLU A 119 13.12 6.62 3.30
N ARG A 120 12.36 7.67 3.06
CA ARG A 120 12.08 8.16 1.72
C ARG A 120 12.52 9.62 1.66
N PRO A 121 13.33 10.03 0.67
CA PRO A 121 13.51 11.43 0.37
C PRO A 121 12.15 12.02 -0.02
N GLU A 122 11.46 12.64 0.92
CA GLU A 122 10.26 13.42 0.64
C GLU A 122 10.69 14.78 0.11
N ASP A 123 10.62 14.95 -1.19
CA ASP A 123 10.63 16.27 -1.80
C ASP A 123 9.23 16.90 -1.68
N LYS A 124 8.97 17.57 -0.55
CA LYS A 124 7.70 18.29 -0.28
C LYS A 124 7.41 19.42 -1.29
N ALA A 125 8.38 19.75 -2.14
CA ALA A 125 8.25 20.74 -3.21
C ALA A 125 8.13 20.09 -4.60
N PHE A 126 8.14 18.75 -4.73
CA PHE A 126 8.15 18.06 -6.02
C PHE A 126 7.01 18.51 -6.94
N PHE A 127 5.77 18.38 -6.47
CA PHE A 127 4.61 18.82 -7.25
C PHE A 127 4.60 20.33 -7.49
N ARG A 128 5.03 21.13 -6.51
CA ARG A 128 5.15 22.58 -6.69
C ARG A 128 6.14 22.95 -7.81
N ARG A 129 7.25 22.23 -7.91
CA ARG A 129 8.23 22.38 -8.99
C ARG A 129 7.68 21.93 -10.33
N ILE A 130 6.97 20.81 -10.38
CA ILE A 130 6.27 20.36 -11.61
C ILE A 130 5.31 21.45 -12.10
N HIS A 131 4.47 21.99 -11.22
CA HIS A 131 3.54 23.06 -11.59
C HIS A 131 4.26 24.33 -12.03
N ALA A 132 5.35 24.72 -11.36
CA ALA A 132 6.15 25.86 -11.76
C ALA A 132 6.78 25.68 -13.16
N PHE A 133 7.33 24.49 -13.46
CA PHE A 133 7.87 24.21 -14.78
C PHE A 133 6.78 24.19 -15.87
N ALA A 134 5.62 23.59 -15.58
CA ALA A 134 4.49 23.58 -16.49
C ALA A 134 4.06 25.01 -16.85
N ALA A 135 3.90 25.90 -15.87
CA ALA A 135 3.53 27.30 -16.09
C ALA A 135 4.59 28.12 -16.85
N LEU A 136 5.86 27.70 -16.84
CA LEU A 136 6.93 28.37 -17.60
C LEU A 136 7.03 27.87 -19.04
N GLN A 137 6.52 26.68 -19.33
CA GLN A 137 6.70 26.00 -20.63
C GLN A 137 5.43 25.94 -21.47
N LEU A 138 4.25 26.01 -20.84
CA LEU A 138 2.94 25.87 -21.46
C LEU A 138 2.13 27.14 -21.24
N ASN A 139 1.28 27.48 -22.20
CA ASN A 139 0.27 28.52 -22.00
C ASN A 139 -0.95 27.97 -21.24
N ASP A 140 -1.82 28.87 -20.75
CA ASP A 140 -2.98 28.49 -19.93
C ASP A 140 -3.95 27.56 -20.68
N ASP A 141 -4.14 27.77 -21.99
CA ASP A 141 -5.01 26.92 -22.82
C ASP A 141 -4.47 25.48 -22.95
N GLU A 142 -3.14 25.33 -23.08
CA GLU A 142 -2.46 24.03 -23.11
C GLU A 142 -2.55 23.33 -21.75
N ILE A 143 -2.39 24.07 -20.65
CA ILE A 143 -2.51 23.51 -19.30
C ILE A 143 -3.93 22.99 -19.05
N ASP A 144 -4.95 23.77 -19.38
CA ASP A 144 -6.36 23.43 -19.21
C ASP A 144 -6.81 22.26 -20.09
N ALA A 145 -6.19 22.07 -21.25
CA ALA A 145 -6.47 20.94 -22.12
C ALA A 145 -5.91 19.61 -21.56
N TRP A 146 -4.77 19.65 -20.87
CA TRP A 146 -4.07 18.45 -20.38
C TRP A 146 -4.47 18.06 -18.95
N GLN A 147 -5.01 18.99 -18.14
CA GLN A 147 -5.46 18.73 -16.77
C GLN A 147 -6.91 18.26 -16.66
N ARG A 148 -7.64 18.14 -17.78
CA ARG A 148 -9.02 17.64 -17.85
C ARG A 148 -9.11 16.12 -17.96
#